data_AF-A0ABD6F455-F1
#
_entry.id   AF-A0ABD6F455-F1
#
_cell.length_a   1.000
_cell.length_b   1.000
_cell.length_c   1.000
_cell.angle_alpha   90.00
_cell.angle_beta   90.00
_cell.angle_gamma   90.00
#
_symmetry.space_group_name_H-M   'P 1'
#
loop_
_entity.id
_entity.type
_entity.pdbx_description
1 polymer ?
#
loop_
_entity_poly.entity_id
_entity_poly.type
_entity_poly.pdbx_seq_one_letter_code
_entity_poly.pdbx_strand_id
1 'polypeptide(L)'
;MRAIVADLQRAVFQADDERLIAVAHIVRVDNKKKRKPTFLCLVVTTDQPISVRLYFVKNEKDDNFKKRECYSLRDVKVVDGINPRKALPEFDLHIG
;
A
#
# COMPACT_ATOMS: atom_id res chain seq x y z
N MET A 1 2.37 4.42 -15.33
CA MET A 1 1.97 4.53 -13.90
C MET A 1 0.48 4.84 -13.70
N ARG A 2 -0.20 5.60 -14.58
CA ARG A 2 -1.66 5.85 -14.44
C ARG A 2 -2.55 4.60 -14.60
N ALA A 3 -2.15 3.63 -15.42
CA ALA A 3 -2.91 2.39 -15.64
C ALA A 3 -3.13 1.60 -14.33
N ILE A 4 -2.04 1.29 -13.60
CA ILE A 4 -2.14 0.48 -12.37
C ILE A 4 -3.00 1.13 -11.27
N VAL A 5 -3.01 2.47 -11.19
CA VAL A 5 -3.87 3.18 -10.22
C VAL A 5 -5.34 3.01 -10.60
N ALA A 6 -5.68 3.17 -11.89
CA ALA A 6 -7.04 2.95 -12.36
C ALA A 6 -7.48 1.48 -12.22
N ASP A 7 -6.59 0.54 -12.52
CA ASP A 7 -6.85 -0.89 -12.39
C ASP A 7 -7.09 -1.28 -10.94
N LEU A 8 -6.22 -0.85 -10.02
CA LEU A 8 -6.38 -1.11 -8.58
C LEU A 8 -7.62 -0.40 -8.01
N GLN A 9 -7.90 0.84 -8.43
CA GLN A 9 -9.13 1.54 -8.02
C GLN A 9 -10.36 0.70 -8.38
N ARG A 10 -10.47 0.26 -9.64
CA ARG A 10 -11.63 -0.51 -10.12
C ARG A 10 -11.70 -1.90 -9.49
N ALA A 11 -10.57 -2.60 -9.41
CA ALA A 11 -10.54 -4.00 -8.99
C ALA A 11 -10.63 -4.19 -7.47
N VAL A 12 -10.19 -3.20 -6.68
CA VAL A 12 -9.95 -3.40 -5.23
C VAL A 12 -10.68 -2.40 -4.34
N PHE A 13 -10.80 -1.14 -4.75
CA PHE A 13 -11.23 -0.06 -3.85
C PHE A 13 -12.63 0.49 -4.18
N GLN A 14 -13.07 0.37 -5.43
CA GLN A 14 -14.38 0.87 -5.86
C GLN A 14 -15.55 0.14 -5.17
N ALA A 15 -15.42 -1.16 -4.87
CA ALA A 15 -16.46 -1.93 -4.20
C ALA A 15 -16.65 -1.57 -2.71
N ASP A 16 -15.65 -0.92 -2.11
CA ASP A 16 -15.63 -0.59 -0.68
C ASP A 16 -15.85 0.92 -0.43
N ASP A 17 -16.33 1.67 -1.43
CA ASP A 17 -16.50 3.13 -1.37
C ASP A 17 -15.21 3.86 -0.91
N GLU A 18 -14.09 3.38 -1.44
CA GLU A 18 -12.76 3.84 -1.12
C GLU A 18 -12.08 4.45 -2.35
N ARG A 19 -11.41 5.58 -2.16
CA ARG A 19 -10.64 6.27 -3.19
C ARG A 19 -9.14 6.05 -2.98
N LEU A 20 -8.50 5.44 -3.96
CA LEU A 20 -7.07 5.26 -4.04
C LEU A 20 -6.38 6.60 -4.36
N ILE A 21 -5.49 7.03 -3.49
CA ILE A 21 -4.76 8.31 -3.60
C ILE A 21 -3.37 8.10 -4.19
N ALA A 22 -2.65 7.10 -3.70
CA ALA A 22 -1.29 6.81 -4.14
C ALA A 22 -0.97 5.32 -4.08
N VAL A 23 -0.05 4.88 -4.93
CA VAL A 23 0.43 3.50 -5.01
C VAL A 23 1.94 3.50 -5.11
N ALA A 24 2.59 2.67 -4.30
CA ALA A 24 3.99 2.30 -4.47
C ALA A 24 4.08 0.78 -4.75
N HIS A 25 4.87 0.40 -5.75
CA HIS A 25 5.21 -1.00 -5.99
C HIS A 25 6.47 -1.34 -5.18
N ILE A 26 6.31 -2.17 -4.16
CA ILE A 26 7.36 -2.51 -3.20
C ILE A 26 7.65 -4.01 -3.22
N VAL A 27 8.84 -4.36 -2.75
CA VAL A 27 9.18 -5.74 -2.42
C VAL A 27 9.36 -5.80 -0.91
N ARG A 28 8.45 -6.50 -0.22
CA ARG A 28 8.59 -6.67 1.23
C ARG A 28 9.75 -7.61 1.52
N VAL A 29 10.65 -7.16 2.39
CA VAL A 29 11.77 -7.96 2.91
C VAL A 29 11.41 -8.34 4.34
N ASP A 30 10.58 -9.36 4.50
CA ASP A 30 10.29 -9.97 5.80
C ASP A 30 11.34 -11.04 6.15
N ASN A 31 11.47 -11.38 7.43
CA ASN A 31 12.39 -12.42 7.93
C ASN A 31 12.17 -13.83 7.30
N LYS A 32 11.13 -14.00 6.47
CA LYS A 32 10.89 -15.20 5.67
C LYS A 32 11.46 -15.01 4.27
N LYS A 33 12.35 -15.92 3.86
CA LYS A 33 13.20 -15.95 2.64
C LYS A 33 12.57 -15.62 1.26
N LYS A 34 11.27 -15.30 1.11
CA LYS A 34 10.64 -15.04 -0.19
C LYS A 34 10.21 -13.58 -0.34
N ARG A 35 11.03 -12.82 -1.07
CA ARG A 35 10.68 -11.50 -1.62
C ARG A 35 9.40 -11.62 -2.44
N LYS A 36 8.33 -10.94 -2.01
CA LYS A 36 7.05 -10.92 -2.73
C LYS A 36 6.74 -9.50 -3.19
N PRO A 37 6.57 -9.26 -4.50
CA PRO A 37 6.04 -7.99 -5.00
C PRO A 37 4.69 -7.69 -4.34
N THR A 38 4.50 -6.46 -3.90
CA THR A 38 3.29 -6.00 -3.21
C THR A 38 3.06 -4.54 -3.56
N PHE A 39 1.81 -4.13 -3.70
CA PHE A 39 1.44 -2.73 -3.81
C PHE A 39 1.12 -2.18 -2.41
N LEU A 40 1.78 -1.09 -2.05
CA LEU A 40 1.42 -0.27 -0.90
C LEU A 40 0.49 0.83 -1.40
N CYS A 41 -0.74 0.81 -0.93
CA CYS A 41 -1.81 1.70 -1.38
C CYS A 41 -2.22 2.64 -0.25
N LEU A 42 -2.24 3.94 -0.54
CA LEU A 42 -2.81 4.96 0.34
C LEU A 42 -4.23 5.27 -0.13
N VAL A 43 -5.20 5.13 0.76
CA VAL A 43 -6.62 5.12 0.42
C VAL A 43 -7.40 5.96 1.42
N VAL A 44 -8.47 6.60 0.95
CA VAL A 44 -9.39 7.37 1.79
C VAL A 44 -10.82 6.89 1.56
N THR A 45 -11.62 6.81 2.61
CA THR A 45 -13.07 6.56 2.47
C THR A 45 -13.74 7.77 1.81
N THR A 46 -14.71 7.53 0.93
CA THR A 46 -15.47 8.64 0.31
C THR A 46 -16.56 9.18 1.23
N ASP A 47 -17.06 8.35 2.14
CA ASP A 47 -18.13 8.70 3.08
C ASP A 47 -17.62 9.00 4.49
N GLN A 48 -18.44 9.74 5.24
CA GLN A 48 -18.14 10.10 6.63
C GLN A 48 -18.38 8.92 7.58
N PRO A 49 -17.49 8.70 8.57
CA PRO A 49 -16.31 9.49 8.89
C PRO A 49 -15.13 9.23 7.92
N ILE A 50 -14.48 10.31 7.48
CA ILE A 50 -13.29 10.22 6.61
C ILE A 50 -12.18 9.48 7.35
N SER A 51 -11.76 8.35 6.79
CA SER A 51 -10.68 7.52 7.31
C SER A 51 -9.61 7.35 6.23
N VAL A 52 -8.34 7.56 6.61
CA VAL A 52 -7.20 7.34 5.72
C VAL A 52 -6.51 6.04 6.13
N ARG A 53 -6.31 5.15 5.17
CA ARG A 53 -5.83 3.78 5.40
C ARG A 53 -4.66 3.46 4.47
N LEU A 54 -3.77 2.61 4.97
CA LEU A 54 -2.74 1.95 4.20
C LEU A 54 -3.12 0.49 3.97
N TYR A 55 -3.08 0.07 2.71
CA TYR A 55 -3.33 -1.32 2.31
C TYR A 55 -2.09 -1.93 1.68
N PHE A 56 -1.80 -3.17 2.05
CA PHE A 56 -0.88 -4.02 1.30
C PHE A 56 -1.70 -4.91 0.38
N VAL A 57 -1.61 -4.66 -0.93
CA VAL A 57 -2.34 -5.39 -1.96
C VAL A 57 -1.38 -6.29 -2.73
N LYS A 58 -1.69 -7.59 -2.84
CA LYS A 58 -0.90 -8.53 -3.63
C LYS A 58 -1.64 -8.89 -4.91
N ASN A 59 -0.89 -8.98 -6.02
CA ASN A 59 -1.36 -9.66 -7.21
C ASN A 59 -1.21 -11.17 -6.98
N GLU A 60 -2.30 -11.93 -7.05
CA GLU A 60 -2.26 -13.38 -6.93
C GLU A 60 -1.84 -14.03 -8.25
N LYS A 61 -2.73 -14.00 -9.25
CA LYS A 61 -2.54 -14.44 -10.65
C LYS A 61 -3.63 -13.79 -11.51
N ASP A 62 -3.38 -13.69 -12.82
CA ASP A 62 -4.36 -13.21 -13.82
C ASP A 62 -4.97 -11.84 -13.48
N ASP A 63 -4.13 -10.92 -13.01
CA ASP A 63 -4.52 -9.56 -12.57
C ASP A 63 -5.61 -9.53 -11.49
N ASN A 64 -5.73 -10.61 -10.71
CA ASN A 64 -6.55 -10.64 -9.52
C ASN A 64 -5.79 -10.05 -8.32
N PHE A 65 -6.25 -8.90 -7.85
CA PHE A 65 -5.64 -8.16 -6.75
C PHE A 65 -6.40 -8.38 -5.44
N LYS A 66 -5.66 -8.64 -4.35
CA LYS A 66 -6.25 -8.91 -3.03
C LYS A 66 -5.62 -8.08 -1.92
N LYS A 67 -6.47 -7.41 -1.12
CA LYS A 67 -6.08 -6.75 0.15
C LYS A 67 -5.58 -7.82 1.13
N ARG A 68 -4.37 -7.65 1.66
CA ARG A 68 -3.74 -8.60 2.61
C ARG A 68 -3.69 -8.05 4.02
N GLU A 69 -3.29 -6.81 4.15
CA GLU A 69 -3.16 -6.11 5.43
C GLU A 69 -3.72 -4.69 5.24
N CYS A 70 -4.30 -4.16 6.32
CA CYS A 70 -4.93 -2.85 6.38
C CYS A 70 -4.52 -2.20 7.70
N TYR A 71 -4.10 -0.94 7.65
CA TYR A 71 -3.73 -0.15 8.81
C TYR A 71 -4.34 1.25 8.70
N SER A 72 -4.71 1.86 9.83
CA SER A 72 -5.01 3.29 9.80
C SER A 72 -3.72 4.05 9.53
N LEU A 73 -3.77 5.14 8.77
CA LEU A 73 -2.60 5.99 8.61
C LEU A 73 -2.13 6.55 9.97
N ARG A 74 -3.05 6.65 10.94
CA ARG A 74 -2.75 7.08 12.32
C ARG A 74 -1.89 6.08 13.10
N ASP A 75 -1.89 4.81 12.69
CA ASP A 75 -1.11 3.75 13.36
C ASP A 75 0.35 3.74 12.88
N VAL A 76 0.66 4.47 11.80
CA VAL A 76 2.02 4.61 11.28
C VAL A 76 2.82 5.54 12.18
N LYS A 77 3.83 4.98 12.86
CA LYS A 77 4.69 5.71 13.80
C LYS A 77 5.94 6.26 13.15
N VAL A 78 6.53 5.52 12.21
CA VAL A 78 7.81 5.90 11.57
C VAL A 78 7.82 5.50 10.10
N VAL A 79 8.34 6.40 9.26
CA VAL A 79 8.77 6.14 7.88
C VAL A 79 10.22 6.62 7.76
N ASP A 80 11.18 5.70 7.70
CA ASP A 80 12.61 6.03 7.69
C ASP A 80 13.26 5.63 6.35
N GLY A 81 13.92 6.58 5.69
CA GLY A 81 14.61 6.39 4.41
C GLY A 81 16.00 5.73 4.51
N ILE A 82 16.35 5.14 5.66
CA ILE A 82 17.60 4.41 5.98
C ILE A 82 18.87 5.27 5.96
N ASN A 83 19.07 6.13 4.95
CA ASN A 83 20.26 6.97 4.81
C ASN A 83 19.90 8.43 4.54
N PRO A 84 20.23 9.38 5.45
CA PRO A 84 19.89 10.79 5.30
C PRO A 84 20.76 11.52 4.26
N ARG A 85 21.87 10.91 3.80
CA ARG A 85 22.82 11.52 2.86
C ARG A 85 22.73 10.94 1.45
N LYS A 86 21.99 9.85 1.26
CA LYS A 86 21.87 9.15 -0.01
C LYS A 86 20.44 8.68 -0.22
N ALA A 87 19.84 9.08 -1.33
CA ALA A 87 18.55 8.54 -1.74
C ALA A 87 18.68 7.03 -2.04
N LEU A 88 17.98 6.21 -1.25
CA LEU A 88 17.87 4.77 -1.43
C LEU A 88 16.40 4.41 -1.70
N PRO A 89 16.12 3.34 -2.47
CA PRO A 89 14.75 2.87 -2.73
C PRO A 89 14.16 2.07 -1.57
N GLU A 90 14.87 1.97 -0.46
CA GLU A 90 14.57 1.16 0.71
C GLU A 90 14.13 2.07 1.85
N PHE A 91 13.14 1.63 2.62
CA PHE A 91 12.65 2.36 3.78
C PHE A 91 12.12 1.39 4.83
N ASP A 92 12.20 1.81 6.08
CA ASP A 92 11.57 1.12 7.21
C ASP A 92 10.23 1.78 7.56
N LEU A 93 9.22 0.94 7.77
CA LEU A 93 7.87 1.36 8.14
C LEU A 93 7.49 0.70 9.45
N HIS A 94 7.30 1.51 10.49
CA HIS A 94 6.81 1.04 11.78
C HIS A 94 5.35 1.41 11.98
N ILE A 95 4.54 0.40 12.22
CA ILE A 95 3.11 0.51 12.52
C ILE A 95 2.91 -0.08 13.91
N GLY A 96 2.10 0.53 14.78
CA GLY A 96 1.84 -0.07 16.09
C GLY A 96 0.64 0.49 16.81
#